data_AF-A0A0D6K9S0-F1
#
_entry.id   AF-A0A0D6K9S0-F1
#
_cell.length_a   1.000
_cell.length_b   1.000
_cell.length_c   1.000
_cell.angle_alpha   90.00
_cell.angle_beta   90.00
_cell.angle_gamma   90.00
#
_symmetry.space_group_name_H-M   'P 1'
#
loop_
_entity.id
_entity.type
_entity.pdbx_description
1 polymer ?
#
loop_
_entity_poly.entity_id
_entity_poly.type
_entity_poly.pdbx_seq_one_letter_code
_entity_poly.pdbx_strand_id
1 'polypeptide(L)'
;MKIPPDAIIANEKITRYLLVPREQDDKSKFLAMAGFTQDNPELLKAAIRQLADTTPAIKDRDNEYGVFYRVTGELIGLNQRNLAVITVWLQRAVDGKFQFITLKPNKESANEL
;
A
#
# COMPACT_ATOMS: atom_id res chain seq x y z
N MET A 1 -2.00 -4.34 15.67
CA MET A 1 -3.44 -4.51 15.37
C MET A 1 -3.62 -4.89 13.91
N LYS A 2 -4.77 -5.36 13.43
CA LYS A 2 -5.00 -5.56 11.98
C LYS A 2 -5.77 -4.38 11.38
N ILE A 3 -5.62 -4.14 10.07
CA ILE A 3 -6.45 -3.16 9.37
C ILE A 3 -7.85 -3.76 9.18
N PRO A 4 -8.93 -3.08 9.62
CA PRO A 4 -10.30 -3.58 9.50
C PRO A 4 -10.71 -3.91 8.05
N PRO A 5 -11.63 -4.87 7.83
CA PRO A 5 -12.08 -5.29 6.50
C PRO A 5 -12.86 -4.20 5.75
N ASP A 6 -13.48 -3.27 6.46
CA ASP A 6 -14.21 -2.12 5.90
C ASP A 6 -13.30 -0.92 5.58
N ALA A 7 -11.97 -1.08 5.67
CA ALA A 7 -11.02 -0.06 5.31
C ALA A 7 -11.15 0.38 3.84
N ILE A 8 -11.09 1.68 3.62
CA ILE A 8 -11.31 2.30 2.32
C ILE A 8 -10.00 2.30 1.52
N ILE A 9 -10.02 1.58 0.40
CA ILE A 9 -8.98 1.66 -0.64
C ILE A 9 -9.64 2.30 -1.86
N ALA A 10 -9.48 3.63 -2.01
CA ALA A 10 -10.11 4.39 -3.08
C ALA A 10 -9.56 3.97 -4.45
N ASN A 11 -10.45 3.64 -5.40
CA ASN A 11 -10.06 3.18 -6.73
C ASN A 11 -9.16 4.19 -7.45
N GLU A 12 -9.47 5.49 -7.34
CA GLU A 12 -8.67 6.55 -7.95
C GLU A 12 -7.22 6.57 -7.44
N LYS A 13 -6.99 6.16 -6.18
CA LYS A 13 -5.65 6.07 -5.62
C LYS A 13 -4.82 4.98 -6.32
N ILE A 14 -5.48 3.92 -6.77
CA ILE A 14 -4.85 2.83 -7.51
C ILE A 14 -4.63 3.27 -8.97
N THR A 15 -5.70 3.64 -9.66
CA THR A 15 -5.72 3.84 -11.12
C THR A 15 -5.14 5.18 -11.56
N ARG A 16 -5.21 6.23 -10.74
CA ARG A 16 -4.77 7.60 -11.10
C ARG A 16 -3.52 8.07 -10.36
N TYR A 17 -3.00 7.28 -9.43
CA TYR A 17 -1.83 7.65 -8.64
C TYR A 17 -0.76 6.56 -8.56
N LEU A 18 -1.08 5.37 -8.06
CA LEU A 18 -0.07 4.31 -7.89
C LEU A 18 0.41 3.72 -9.22
N LEU A 19 -0.51 3.49 -10.16
CA LEU A 19 -0.24 2.86 -11.46
C LEU A 19 0.00 3.88 -12.58
N VAL A 20 0.11 5.16 -12.26
CA VAL A 20 0.41 6.22 -13.23
C VAL A 20 1.89 6.58 -13.15
N PRO A 21 2.64 6.57 -14.27
CA PRO A 21 4.02 7.05 -14.31
C PRO A 21 4.13 8.49 -13.86
N ARG A 22 5.18 8.81 -13.09
CA ARG A 22 5.45 10.15 -12.59
C ARG A 22 6.94 10.44 -12.69
N GLU A 23 7.30 11.70 -12.88
CA GLU A 23 8.72 12.10 -12.98
C GLU A 23 9.48 11.91 -11.64
N GLN A 24 8.79 12.06 -10.52
CA GLN A 24 9.33 11.88 -9.17
C GLN A 24 8.55 10.82 -8.41
N ASP A 25 9.28 9.99 -7.64
CA ASP A 25 8.75 8.88 -6.84
C ASP A 25 7.78 7.98 -7.63
N ASP A 26 8.21 7.57 -8.83
CA ASP A 26 7.44 6.74 -9.75
C ASP A 26 7.16 5.35 -9.16
N LYS A 27 6.01 5.23 -8.50
CA LYS A 27 5.54 3.97 -7.94
C LYS A 27 5.14 2.97 -9.02
N SER A 28 4.74 3.44 -10.21
CA SER A 28 4.24 2.58 -11.28
C SER A 28 5.36 1.68 -11.81
N LYS A 29 6.59 2.20 -11.99
CA LYS A 29 7.76 1.41 -12.40
C LYS A 29 8.09 0.33 -11.38
N PHE A 30 8.09 0.68 -10.10
CA PHE A 30 8.35 -0.27 -9.02
C PHE A 30 7.28 -1.37 -8.97
N LEU A 31 5.99 -1.00 -9.06
CA LEU A 31 4.88 -1.94 -9.06
C LEU A 31 4.87 -2.84 -10.31
N ALA A 32 5.27 -2.31 -11.47
CA ALA A 32 5.41 -3.06 -12.71
C ALA A 32 6.47 -4.17 -12.62
N MET A 33 7.47 -4.04 -11.74
CA MET A 33 8.45 -5.12 -11.50
C MET A 33 7.77 -6.40 -10.99
N ALA A 34 6.62 -6.30 -10.32
CA ALA A 34 5.79 -7.42 -9.88
C ALA A 34 4.57 -7.70 -10.79
N GLY A 35 4.52 -7.08 -11.97
CA GLY A 35 3.45 -7.27 -12.95
C GLY A 35 2.19 -6.44 -12.70
N PHE A 36 2.19 -5.50 -11.75
CA PHE A 36 1.06 -4.59 -11.54
C PHE A 36 1.14 -3.41 -12.51
N THR A 37 0.12 -3.26 -13.37
CA THR A 37 -0.01 -2.22 -14.38
C THR A 37 -1.43 -1.63 -14.35
N GLN A 38 -1.69 -0.63 -15.20
CA GLN A 38 -3.03 -0.06 -15.36
C GLN A 38 -4.07 -1.07 -15.87
N ASP A 39 -3.65 -2.21 -16.42
CA ASP A 39 -4.54 -3.23 -16.96
C ASP A 39 -5.12 -4.13 -15.86
N ASN A 40 -4.50 -4.17 -14.67
CA ASN A 40 -4.89 -5.04 -13.58
C ASN A 40 -4.99 -4.34 -12.19
N PRO A 41 -5.66 -3.17 -12.10
CA PRO A 41 -5.70 -2.38 -10.88
C PRO A 41 -6.38 -3.11 -9.71
N GLU A 42 -7.37 -3.95 -10.00
CA GLU A 42 -8.05 -4.74 -8.97
C GLU A 42 -7.12 -5.79 -8.34
N LEU A 43 -6.15 -6.33 -9.10
CA LEU A 43 -5.16 -7.27 -8.56
C LEU A 43 -4.20 -6.56 -7.61
N LEU A 44 -3.77 -5.33 -7.92
CA LEU A 44 -2.98 -4.53 -6.98
C LEU A 44 -3.78 -4.22 -5.70
N LYS A 45 -5.05 -3.84 -5.85
CA LYS A 45 -5.93 -3.57 -4.70
C LYS A 45 -6.10 -4.80 -3.81
N ALA A 46 -6.30 -5.97 -4.41
CA ALA A 46 -6.38 -7.25 -3.71
C ALA A 46 -5.07 -7.58 -2.98
N ALA A 47 -3.91 -7.39 -3.62
CA ALA A 47 -2.61 -7.63 -2.98
C ALA A 47 -2.36 -6.70 -1.78
N ILE A 48 -2.71 -5.41 -1.88
CA ILE A 48 -2.63 -4.46 -0.77
C ILE A 48 -3.55 -4.90 0.39
N ARG A 49 -4.78 -5.35 0.07
CA ARG A 49 -5.72 -5.84 1.08
C ARG A 49 -5.20 -7.09 1.76
N GLN A 50 -4.71 -8.06 1.00
CA GLN A 50 -4.13 -9.30 1.52
C GLN A 50 -2.98 -9.02 2.49
N LEU A 51 -2.06 -8.13 2.15
CA LEU A 51 -0.98 -7.70 3.06
C LEU A 51 -1.52 -7.11 4.37
N ALA A 52 -2.57 -6.28 4.27
CA ALA A 52 -3.19 -5.66 5.46
C ALA A 52 -3.96 -6.67 6.34
N ASP A 53 -4.40 -7.79 5.78
CA ASP A 53 -5.07 -8.89 6.47
C ASP A 53 -4.10 -9.84 7.17
N THR A 54 -2.92 -10.08 6.58
CA THR A 54 -1.94 -11.04 7.08
C THR A 54 -0.94 -10.42 8.03
N THR A 55 -0.64 -9.12 7.89
CA THR A 55 0.42 -8.46 8.65
C THR A 55 -0.14 -7.43 9.65
N PRO A 56 0.33 -7.44 10.91
CA PRO A 56 -0.06 -6.43 11.88
C PRO A 56 0.37 -5.01 11.46
N ALA A 57 -0.54 -4.07 11.62
CA ALA A 57 -0.29 -2.65 11.55
C ALA A 57 0.32 -2.11 12.85
N ILE A 58 1.30 -1.22 12.70
CA ILE A 58 2.01 -0.50 13.78
C ILE A 58 1.66 0.98 13.70
N LYS A 59 1.31 1.60 14.84
CA LYS A 59 1.08 3.04 14.93
C LYS A 59 2.37 3.80 14.57
N ASP A 60 2.26 4.80 13.72
CA ASP A 60 3.40 5.60 13.25
C ASP A 60 3.42 6.99 13.89
N ARG A 61 2.42 7.81 13.58
CA ARG A 61 2.23 9.17 14.09
C ARG A 61 0.75 9.51 14.13
N ASP A 62 0.38 10.62 14.73
CA ASP A 62 -0.98 11.15 14.67
C ASP A 62 -0.95 12.65 14.38
N ASN A 63 -2.09 13.17 13.93
CA ASN A 63 -2.34 14.59 13.73
C ASN A 63 -3.85 14.87 13.86
N GLU A 64 -4.27 16.10 13.53
CA GLU A 64 -5.68 16.53 13.56
C GLU A 64 -6.64 15.65 12.71
N TYR A 65 -6.13 14.99 11.67
CA TYR A 65 -6.93 14.14 10.78
C TYR A 65 -7.07 12.70 11.31
N GLY A 66 -6.28 12.30 12.30
CA GLY A 66 -6.34 11.00 12.93
C GLY A 66 -4.97 10.33 13.11
N VAL A 67 -4.98 9.00 13.21
CA VAL A 67 -3.80 8.21 13.56
C VAL A 67 -3.29 7.45 12.34
N PHE A 68 -2.02 7.63 12.01
CA PHE A 68 -1.35 6.90 10.95
C PHE A 68 -0.84 5.55 11.44
N TYR A 69 -1.03 4.55 10.60
CA TYR A 69 -0.55 3.19 10.79
C TYR A 69 0.25 2.73 9.58
N ARG A 70 1.27 1.91 9.83
CA ARG A 70 2.10 1.27 8.81
C ARG A 70 1.91 -0.24 8.84
N VAL A 71 1.82 -0.85 7.67
CA VAL A 71 1.96 -2.30 7.50
C VAL A 71 3.17 -2.52 6.60
N THR A 72 4.18 -3.20 7.13
CA THR A 72 5.44 -3.51 6.43
C THR A 72 5.48 -4.99 6.10
N GLY A 73 5.65 -5.32 4.82
CA GLY A 73 5.72 -6.70 4.36
C GLY A 73 5.84 -6.78 2.85
N GLU A 74 5.45 -7.92 2.27
CA GLU A 74 5.59 -8.15 0.83
C GLU A 74 4.24 -8.07 0.10
N LEU A 75 4.20 -7.37 -1.03
CA LEU A 75 3.17 -7.61 -2.04
C LEU A 75 3.54 -8.85 -2.84
N ILE A 76 2.63 -9.81 -2.90
CA ILE A 76 2.76 -10.98 -3.77
C ILE A 76 2.55 -10.54 -5.22
N GLY A 77 3.58 -10.70 -6.05
CA GLY A 77 3.53 -10.30 -7.45
C GLY A 77 2.90 -11.33 -8.38
N LEU A 78 2.52 -10.89 -9.57
CA LEU A 78 1.90 -11.72 -10.61
C LEU A 78 2.93 -12.51 -11.44
N ASN A 79 4.20 -12.11 -11.37
CA ASN A 79 5.30 -12.65 -12.16
C ASN A 79 6.38 -13.31 -11.28
N GLN A 80 5.97 -13.97 -10.19
CA GLN A 80 6.85 -14.63 -9.21
C GLN A 80 7.82 -13.70 -8.47
N ARG A 81 7.68 -12.39 -8.63
CA ARG A 81 8.48 -11.39 -7.94
C ARG A 81 7.65 -10.66 -6.89
N ASN A 82 8.00 -10.86 -5.62
CA ASN A 82 7.41 -10.09 -4.54
C ASN A 82 8.08 -8.73 -4.39
N LEU A 83 7.34 -7.75 -3.86
CA LEU A 83 7.86 -6.42 -3.55
C LEU A 83 7.79 -6.15 -2.05
N ALA A 84 8.94 -5.90 -1.44
CA ALA A 84 8.99 -5.39 -0.07
C ALA A 84 8.47 -3.95 -0.02
N VAL A 85 7.43 -3.72 0.77
CA VAL A 85 6.70 -2.45 0.82
C VAL A 85 6.32 -2.03 2.23
N ILE A 86 6.06 -0.74 2.36
CA ILE A 86 5.36 -0.16 3.50
C ILE A 86 4.06 0.46 2.96
N THR A 87 2.92 -0.02 3.44
CA THR A 87 1.61 0.63 3.21
C THR A 87 1.28 1.53 4.38
N VAL A 88 0.72 2.70 4.09
CA VAL A 88 0.34 3.71 5.07
C VAL A 88 -1.17 3.84 5.07
N TRP A 89 -1.75 3.79 6.27
CA TRP A 89 -3.17 3.87 6.52
C TRP A 89 -3.44 4.99 7.52
N LEU A 90 -4.56 5.67 7.37
CA LEU A 90 -5.06 6.66 8.33
C LEU A 90 -6.33 6.11 8.96
N GLN A 91 -6.33 5.94 10.28
CA GLN A 91 -7.57 5.84 11.04
C GLN A 91 -8.09 7.26 11.22
N ARG A 92 -9.15 7.61 10.49
CA ARG A 92 -9.66 8.97 10.46
C ARG A 92 -10.30 9.37 11.78
N ALA A 93 -10.03 10.58 12.23
CA ALA A 93 -10.66 11.14 13.43
C ALA A 93 -12.17 11.35 13.25
N VAL A 94 -12.62 11.67 12.03
CA VAL A 94 -14.02 12.06 11.75
C VAL A 94 -15.03 10.91 11.87
N ASP A 95 -14.63 9.68 11.60
CA ASP A 95 -15.53 8.52 11.59
C ASP A 95 -14.88 7.20 12.01
N GLY A 96 -13.62 7.23 12.46
CA GLY A 96 -12.87 6.05 12.92
C GLY A 96 -12.49 5.08 11.81
N LYS A 97 -12.89 5.31 10.56
CA LYS A 97 -12.60 4.38 9.46
C LYS A 97 -11.14 4.45 9.05
N PHE A 98 -10.62 3.30 8.64
CA PHE A 98 -9.30 3.21 8.04
C PHE A 98 -9.37 3.59 6.56
N GLN A 99 -8.42 4.41 6.11
CA GLN A 99 -8.26 4.78 4.72
C GLN A 99 -6.82 4.55 4.28
N PHE A 100 -6.65 3.88 3.14
CA PHE A 100 -5.35 3.72 2.51
C PHE A 100 -4.84 5.05 1.97
N ILE A 101 -3.63 5.43 2.39
CA ILE A 101 -2.99 6.71 2.05
C ILE A 101 -1.94 6.55 0.96
N THR A 102 -1.05 5.55 1.06
CA THR A 102 -0.04 5.29 0.03
C THR A 102 0.66 3.96 0.26
N LEU A 103 1.39 3.52 -0.75
CA LEU A 103 2.41 2.49 -0.68
C LEU A 103 3.76 3.11 -1.06
N LYS A 104 4.85 2.60 -0.48
CA LYS A 104 6.22 2.89 -0.89
C LYS A 104 7.11 1.64 -0.80
N PRO A 105 8.19 1.55 -1.58
CA PRO A 105 9.20 0.51 -1.40
C PRO A 105 9.74 0.50 0.03
N ASN A 106 9.94 -0.69 0.59
CA ASN A 106 10.70 -0.84 1.82
C ASN A 106 12.19 -0.91 1.47
N LYS A 107 12.88 0.23 1.55
CA LYS A 107 14.30 0.33 1.14
C LYS A 107 15.26 -0.45 2.04
N GLU A 108 14.84 -0.93 3.21
CA GLU A 108 15.67 -1.77 4.08
C GLU A 108 15.91 -3.17 3.48
N SER A 109 15.05 -3.64 2.57
CA SER A 109 15.17 -4.96 1.93
C SER A 109 16.06 -4.97 0.67
N ALA A 110 16.59 -3.82 0.23
CA ALA A 110 17.41 -3.72 -0.97
C ALA A 110 18.91 -4.01 -0.71
N ASN A 111 19.30 -4.24 0.55
CA ASN A 111 20.69 -4.51 0.96
C ASN A 111 20.97 -5.99 1.28
N GLU A 112 20.08 -6.92 0.92
CA GLU A 112 20.32 -8.36 1.04
C GLU A 112 20.33 -9.03 -0.33
N LEU A 113 21.26 -8.61 -1.21
CA LEU A 113 21.74 -9.37 -2.37
C LEU A 113 23.23 -9.12 -2.59
#